data_AF-A0A830GJ30-F1
#
_entry.id   AF-A0A830GJ30-F1
#
_cell.length_a   1.000
_cell.length_b   1.000
_cell.length_c   1.000
_cell.angle_alpha   90.00
_cell.angle_beta   90.00
_cell.angle_gamma   90.00
#
_symmetry.space_group_name_H-M   'P 1'
#
loop_
_entity.id
_entity.type
_entity.pdbx_description
1 polymer ?
#
loop_
_entity_poly.entity_id
_entity_poly.type
_entity_poly.pdbx_seq_one_letter_code
_entity_poly.pdbx_strand_id
1 'polypeptide(L)'
;MVGSRTATAVVGLVVSLLVTAALWWYFESLFVFLFLPFVPFLFRGLGDGEPTVVQECPHCGFQATVDSYDYCPRDGTRLEPASER
;
A
#
# COMPACT_ATOMS: atom_id res chain seq x y z
N MET A 1 -21.78 -18.70 -16.15
CA MET A 1 -21.59 -17.55 -15.23
C MET A 1 -20.14 -17.11 -15.35
N VAL A 2 -19.87 -16.16 -16.25
CA VAL A 2 -18.55 -15.52 -16.34
C VAL A 2 -18.48 -14.59 -15.14
N GLY A 3 -17.89 -15.08 -14.05
CA GLY A 3 -17.88 -14.41 -12.76
C GLY A 3 -17.06 -13.12 -12.82
N SER A 4 -17.33 -12.20 -11.88
CA SER A 4 -16.54 -10.99 -11.66
C SER A 4 -15.02 -11.22 -11.69
N ARG A 5 -14.56 -12.41 -11.28
CA ARG A 5 -13.17 -12.87 -11.32
C ARG A 5 -12.56 -12.96 -12.72
N THR A 6 -13.33 -13.44 -13.71
CA THR A 6 -12.85 -13.51 -15.10
C THR A 6 -12.82 -12.14 -15.76
N ALA A 7 -13.71 -11.24 -15.35
CA ALA A 7 -13.72 -9.85 -15.85
C ALA A 7 -12.47 -9.09 -15.37
N THR A 8 -12.11 -9.19 -14.09
CA THR A 8 -10.87 -8.57 -13.58
C THR A 8 -9.61 -9.19 -14.18
N ALA A 9 -9.59 -10.50 -14.42
CA ALA A 9 -8.46 -11.16 -15.09
C ALA A 9 -8.26 -10.63 -16.54
N VAL A 10 -9.34 -10.47 -17.29
CA VAL A 10 -9.28 -9.92 -18.66
C VAL A 10 -8.87 -8.45 -18.65
N VAL A 11 -9.40 -7.66 -17.73
CA VAL A 11 -9.00 -6.25 -17.57
C VAL A 11 -7.51 -6.14 -17.26
N GLY A 12 -6.99 -6.95 -16.32
CA GLY A 12 -5.57 -7.00 -16.00
C GLY A 12 -4.70 -7.38 -17.20
N LEU A 13 -5.13 -8.38 -17.97
CA LEU A 13 -4.43 -8.83 -19.19
C LEU A 13 -4.38 -7.71 -20.24
N VAL A 14 -5.52 -7.07 -20.52
CA VAL A 14 -5.60 -5.97 -21.50
C VAL A 14 -4.73 -4.78 -21.07
N VAL A 15 -4.78 -4.40 -19.78
CA VAL A 15 -3.92 -3.34 -19.23
C VAL A 15 -2.45 -3.70 -19.37
N SER A 16 -2.07 -4.94 -19.06
CA SER A 16 -0.68 -5.40 -19.22
C SER A 16 -0.20 -5.31 -20.67
N LEU A 17 -1.02 -5.76 -21.63
CA LEU A 17 -0.68 -5.67 -23.05
C LEU A 17 -0.54 -4.22 -23.52
N LEU A 18 -1.43 -3.33 -23.10
CA LEU A 18 -1.38 -1.91 -23.44
C LEU A 18 -0.12 -1.24 -22.88
N VAL A 19 0.29 -1.56 -21.64
CA VAL A 19 1.53 -1.06 -21.04
C VAL A 19 2.75 -1.57 -21.81
N THR A 20 2.78 -2.85 -22.16
CA THR A 20 3.89 -3.43 -22.95
C THR A 20 4.00 -2.79 -24.33
N ALA A 21 2.88 -2.55 -25.03
CA ALA A 21 2.88 -1.87 -26.32
C ALA A 21 3.32 -0.40 -26.20
N ALA A 22 2.84 0.30 -25.17
CA ALA A 22 3.24 1.68 -24.89
C ALA A 22 4.75 1.76 -24.58
N LEU A 23 5.30 0.85 -23.78
CA LEU A 23 6.73 0.80 -23.51
C LEU A 23 7.55 0.50 -24.77
N TRP A 24 7.09 -0.43 -25.61
CA TRP A 24 7.77 -0.76 -26.86
C TRP A 24 7.83 0.44 -27.82
N TRP A 25 6.76 1.23 -27.89
CA TRP A 25 6.72 2.45 -28.71
C TRP A 25 7.60 3.58 -28.16
N TYR A 26 7.82 3.59 -26.85
CA TYR A 26 8.33 4.76 -26.14
C TYR A 26 9.77 4.63 -25.66
N PHE A 27 10.42 3.48 -25.86
CA PHE A 27 11.76 3.23 -25.36
C PHE A 27 12.88 3.90 -26.21
N GLU A 28 12.80 5.22 -26.29
CA GLU A 28 13.92 6.15 -26.43
C GLU A 28 14.22 6.70 -25.00
N SER A 29 14.99 5.91 -24.23
CA SER A 29 15.76 6.18 -22.98
C SER A 29 15.20 7.04 -21.82
N LEU A 30 14.57 8.19 -22.04
CA LEU A 30 14.23 9.15 -20.98
C LEU A 30 12.98 8.77 -20.18
N PHE A 31 12.07 8.01 -20.77
CA PHE A 31 10.77 7.74 -20.16
C PHE A 31 10.82 6.73 -19.02
N VAL A 32 11.87 5.93 -18.94
CA VAL A 32 12.15 5.05 -17.81
C VAL A 32 12.22 5.84 -16.50
N PHE A 33 12.84 7.02 -16.52
CA PHE A 33 12.97 7.87 -15.35
C PHE A 33 11.63 8.47 -14.89
N LEU A 34 10.65 8.63 -15.80
CA LEU A 34 9.31 9.12 -15.46
C LEU A 34 8.45 8.04 -14.78
N PHE A 35 8.65 6.77 -15.12
CA PHE A 35 7.93 5.64 -14.50
C PHE A 35 8.55 5.15 -13.19
N LEU A 36 9.83 5.45 -12.95
CA LEU A 36 10.55 5.13 -11.71
C LEU A 36 9.81 5.54 -10.41
N PRO A 37 9.22 6.75 -10.27
CA PRO A 37 8.47 7.12 -9.05
C PRO A 37 7.17 6.33 -8.85
N PHE A 38 6.65 5.68 -9.90
CA PHE A 38 5.39 4.93 -9.86
C PHE A 38 5.59 3.44 -9.54
N VAL A 39 6.83 2.95 -9.64
CA VAL A 39 7.25 1.61 -9.19
C VAL A 39 6.68 1.25 -7.81
N PRO A 40 6.88 2.04 -6.73
CA PRO A 40 6.37 1.69 -5.40
C PRO A 40 4.85 1.53 -5.34
N PHE A 41 4.09 2.24 -6.18
CA PHE A 41 2.63 2.15 -6.21
C PHE A 41 2.13 0.91 -6.95
N LEU A 42 2.84 0.48 -8.01
CA LEU A 42 2.54 -0.76 -8.73
C LEU A 42 2.78 -2.00 -7.86
N PHE A 43 3.75 -1.94 -6.95
CA PHE A 43 4.08 -3.03 -6.02
C PHE A 43 3.30 -2.98 -4.69
N ARG A 44 2.60 -1.87 -4.39
CA ARG A 44 1.83 -1.71 -3.14
C ARG A 44 0.62 -2.66 -3.04
N GLY A 45 0.16 -3.23 -4.16
CA GLY A 45 -0.92 -4.22 -4.19
C GLY A 45 -0.50 -5.67 -3.98
N LEU A 46 0.82 -5.97 -4.00
CA LEU A 46 1.37 -7.31 -3.74
C LEU A 46 2.10 -7.39 -2.39
N GLY A 47 2.53 -6.25 -1.84
CA GLY A 47 3.10 -6.17 -0.50
C GLY A 47 1.99 -5.94 0.51
N ASP A 48 1.60 -7.01 1.20
CA ASP A 48 0.82 -6.94 2.43
C ASP A 48 1.49 -5.96 3.39
N GLY A 49 0.88 -4.78 3.51
CA GLY A 49 1.28 -3.74 4.43
C GLY A 49 0.04 -3.06 4.97
N GLU A 50 -0.96 -3.87 5.34
CA GLU A 50 -2.02 -3.41 6.23
C GLU A 50 -1.31 -2.77 7.43
N PRO A 51 -1.57 -1.49 7.76
CA PRO A 51 -0.90 -0.83 8.87
C PRO A 51 -1.28 -1.60 10.14
N THR A 52 -0.39 -2.49 10.57
CA THR A 52 -0.60 -3.29 11.77
C THR A 52 -0.73 -2.31 12.92
N VAL A 53 -1.88 -2.34 13.58
CA VAL A 53 -2.08 -1.56 14.80
C VAL A 53 -1.16 -2.20 15.85
N VAL A 54 -0.10 -1.49 16.23
CA VAL A 54 0.93 -2.04 17.12
C VAL A 54 0.88 -1.40 18.50
N GLN A 55 0.28 -0.23 18.67
CA GLN A 55 0.28 0.49 19.96
C GLN A 55 -1.12 0.93 20.39
N GLU A 56 -1.41 0.82 21.69
CA GLU A 56 -2.66 1.27 22.31
C GLU A 56 -2.38 2.11 23.57
N CYS A 57 -3.25 3.10 23.83
CA CYS A 57 -3.25 3.86 25.06
C CYS A 57 -4.05 3.11 26.15
N PRO A 58 -3.46 2.82 27.32
CA PRO A 58 -4.13 2.07 28.39
C PRO A 58 -5.27 2.84 29.07
N HIS A 59 -5.31 4.17 28.93
CA HIS A 59 -6.27 5.03 29.62
C HIS A 59 -7.51 5.38 28.80
N CYS A 60 -7.35 5.63 27.50
CA CYS A 60 -8.45 6.07 26.64
C CYS A 60 -8.74 5.13 25.45
N GLY A 61 -7.95 4.07 25.24
CA GLY A 61 -8.14 3.10 24.16
C GLY A 61 -7.79 3.64 22.76
N PHE A 62 -7.02 4.72 22.68
CA PHE A 62 -6.53 5.25 21.40
C PHE A 62 -5.52 4.28 20.80
N GLN A 63 -5.70 3.94 19.52
CA GLN A 63 -4.87 3.00 18.78
C GLN A 63 -4.03 3.72 17.73
N ALA A 64 -2.76 3.34 17.60
CA ALA A 64 -1.83 3.92 16.64
C ALA A 64 -0.83 2.89 16.11
N THR A 65 -0.20 3.22 15.00
CA THR A 65 0.94 2.46 14.45
C THR A 65 2.24 2.95 15.08
N VAL A 66 3.27 2.08 15.19
CA VAL A 66 4.57 2.42 15.83
C VAL A 66 5.19 3.70 15.27
N ASP A 67 5.05 3.91 13.97
CA ASP A 67 5.71 5.02 13.26
C ASP A 67 4.96 6.36 13.38
N SER A 68 3.73 6.36 13.93
CA SER A 68 2.84 7.53 13.87
C SER A 68 2.86 8.39 15.12
N TYR A 69 2.94 7.78 16.30
CA TYR A 69 2.85 8.49 17.59
C TYR A 69 3.55 7.71 18.70
N ASP A 70 4.36 8.39 19.53
CA ASP A 70 4.91 7.84 20.77
C ASP A 70 4.01 8.11 21.99
N TYR A 71 3.19 9.16 21.91
CA TYR A 71 2.32 9.64 23.00
C TYR A 71 0.89 9.83 22.51
N CYS A 72 -0.07 9.60 23.40
CA CYS A 72 -1.47 9.79 23.11
C CYS A 72 -1.84 11.28 22.99
N PRO A 73 -2.50 11.72 21.89
CA PRO A 73 -2.90 13.11 21.71
C PRO A 73 -3.96 13.62 22.69
N ARG A 74 -4.65 12.72 23.42
CA ARG A 74 -5.76 13.07 24.32
C ARG A 74 -5.32 13.30 25.76
N ASP A 75 -4.41 12.47 26.25
CA ASP A 75 -4.00 12.46 27.66
C ASP A 75 -2.49 12.59 27.86
N GLY A 76 -1.70 12.58 26.78
CA GLY A 76 -0.23 12.67 26.83
C GLY A 76 0.46 11.43 27.36
N THR A 77 -0.27 10.34 27.61
CA THR A 77 0.32 9.09 28.10
C THR A 77 1.15 8.39 27.01
N ARG A 78 2.21 7.69 27.41
CA ARG A 78 3.02 6.92 26.46
C ARG A 78 2.20 5.74 25.95
N LEU A 79 2.22 5.51 24.64
CA LEU A 79 1.56 4.34 24.06
C LEU A 79 2.36 3.07 24.36
N GLU A 80 1.66 1.96 24.56
CA GLU A 80 2.26 0.66 24.85
C GLU A 80 1.97 -0.32 23.71
N PRO A 81 2.87 -1.29 23.44
CA PRO A 81 2.65 -2.27 22.39
C PRO A 81 1.43 -3.15 22.72
N ALA A 82 0.48 -3.25 21.79
CA ALA A 82 -0.73 -4.05 21.93
C ALA A 82 -0.47 -5.58 21.93
N SER A 83 0.76 -5.99 21.61
CA SER A 83 1.20 -7.39 21.44
C SER A 83 1.42 -8.16 22.75
N GLU A 84 1.34 -7.53 23.91
CA GLU A 84 1.71 -8.16 25.20
C GLU A 84 0.52 -8.31 26.17
N ARG A 85 -0.66 -8.71 25.67
CA ARG A 85 -1.74 -9.28 26.50
C ARG A 85 -2.05 -10.72 26.16
#